data_AF-A0AAN6IJA0-F1
#
_entry.id   AF-A0AAN6IJA0-F1
#
_cell.length_a   1.000
_cell.length_b   1.000
_cell.length_c   1.000
_cell.angle_alpha   90.00
_cell.angle_beta   90.00
_cell.angle_gamma   90.00
#
_symmetry.space_group_name_H-M   'P 1'
#
loop_
_entity.id
_entity.type
_entity.pdbx_description
1 polymer ?
#
loop_
_entity_poly.entity_id
_entity_poly.type
_entity_poly.pdbx_seq_one_letter_code
_entity_poly.pdbx_strand_id
1 'polypeptide(L)'
;MLAPQLLSSIFKRQRFSQATNEQIKISVDHLKSQNIYGKQGEPVEMADFDPPELLGSNIEEHFYNIGGLAAQPYLQMAEQFAQIHGNSFPKIPAQELWLMQSGWTRYDRDGSRQRVRVPAAEDGVLVFDVEVL
;
A
#
# COMPACT_ATOMS: atom_id res chain seq x y z
N MET A 1 29.77 -5.76 2.90
CA MET A 1 29.36 -5.17 4.20
C MET A 1 28.14 -4.27 3.94
N LEU A 2 27.46 -3.75 4.95
CA LEU A 2 26.47 -2.67 4.76
C LEU A 2 27.17 -1.33 4.98
N ALA A 3 26.77 -0.28 4.26
CA ALA A 3 27.29 1.07 4.50
C ALA A 3 26.97 1.50 5.94
N PRO A 4 27.92 2.11 6.69
CA PRO A 4 27.70 2.50 8.09
C PRO A 4 26.49 3.44 8.28
N GLN A 5 26.24 4.29 7.30
CA GLN A 5 25.09 5.20 7.28
C GLN A 5 23.76 4.43 7.21
N LEU A 6 23.68 3.41 6.38
CA LEU A 6 22.50 2.54 6.26
C LEU A 6 22.29 1.69 7.51
N LEU A 7 23.37 1.17 8.09
CA LEU A 7 23.30 0.40 9.33
C LEU A 7 22.75 1.27 10.48
N SER A 8 23.27 2.49 10.61
CA SER A 8 22.85 3.40 11.67
C SER A 8 21.44 3.97 11.45
N SER A 9 20.98 4.13 10.21
CA SER A 9 19.63 4.63 9.91
C SER A 9 18.56 3.56 10.14
N ILE A 10 18.82 2.30 9.76
CA ILE A 10 17.86 1.19 9.87
C ILE A 10 17.82 0.61 11.28
N PHE A 11 18.98 0.47 11.92
CA PHE A 11 19.11 -0.29 13.18
C PHE A 11 19.34 0.59 14.41
N LYS A 12 18.79 1.83 14.41
CA LYS A 12 18.95 2.84 15.49
C LYS A 12 18.78 2.30 16.92
N ARG A 13 17.97 1.25 17.11
CA ARG A 13 17.62 0.68 18.44
C ARG A 13 17.92 -0.82 18.59
N GLN A 14 18.49 -1.48 17.58
CA GLN A 14 18.78 -2.91 17.67
C GLN A 14 20.17 -3.15 18.26
N ARG A 15 20.22 -3.71 19.46
CA ARG A 15 21.42 -4.37 19.98
C ARG A 15 21.43 -5.79 19.44
N PHE A 16 22.31 -6.06 18.48
CA PHE A 16 22.56 -7.42 18.04
C PHE A 16 23.23 -8.18 19.19
N SER A 17 22.60 -9.25 19.67
CA SER A 17 23.28 -10.19 20.55
C SER A 17 24.46 -10.80 19.80
N GLN A 18 25.63 -10.87 20.44
CA GLN A 18 26.76 -11.56 19.85
C GLN A 18 26.39 -13.03 19.61
N ALA A 19 26.82 -13.57 18.47
CA ALA A 19 26.61 -14.97 18.14
C ALA A 19 27.30 -15.86 19.19
N THR A 20 26.65 -16.96 19.56
CA THR A 20 27.24 -17.94 20.49
C THR A 20 28.33 -18.75 19.79
N ASN A 21 29.25 -19.32 20.56
CA ASN A 21 30.31 -20.18 20.03
C ASN A 21 29.77 -21.38 19.23
N GLU A 22 28.61 -21.91 19.63
CA GLU A 22 27.93 -22.99 18.89
C GLU A 22 27.41 -22.52 17.54
N GLN A 23 26.77 -21.34 17.48
CA GLN A 23 26.31 -20.75 16.22
C GLN A 23 27.47 -20.50 15.26
N ILE A 24 28.58 -19.95 15.78
CA ILE A 24 29.79 -19.73 15.00
C ILE A 24 30.34 -21.06 14.47
N LYS A 25 30.41 -22.09 15.31
CA LYS A 25 30.88 -23.42 14.91
C LYS A 25 30.04 -24.01 13.77
N ILE A 26 28.71 -23.97 13.90
CA ILE A 26 27.79 -24.45 12.85
C ILE A 26 28.01 -23.70 11.54
N SER A 27 28.11 -22.36 11.59
CA SER A 27 28.38 -21.56 10.40
C SER A 27 29.72 -21.91 9.76
N VAL A 28 30.78 -22.06 10.55
CA VAL A 28 32.13 -22.42 10.04
C VAL A 28 32.14 -23.82 9.42
N ASP A 29 31.52 -24.81 10.06
CA ASP A 29 31.48 -26.18 9.54
C ASP A 29 30.68 -26.25 8.22
N HIS A 30 29.58 -25.49 8.11
CA HIS A 30 28.84 -25.35 6.86
C HIS A 30 29.71 -24.73 5.75
N LEU A 31 30.40 -23.61 6.04
CA LEU A 31 31.30 -22.96 5.08
C LEU A 31 32.44 -23.89 4.61
N LYS A 32 32.96 -24.75 5.50
CA LYS A 32 33.98 -25.75 5.17
C LYS A 32 33.43 -26.84 4.25
N SER A 33 32.23 -27.36 4.54
CA SER A 33 31.57 -28.37 3.69
C SER A 33 31.34 -27.90 2.26
N GLN A 34 31.08 -26.60 2.09
CA GLN A 34 30.90 -25.96 0.79
C GLN A 34 32.22 -25.50 0.16
N ASN A 35 33.38 -25.80 0.77
CA ASN A 35 34.71 -25.39 0.32
C ASN A 35 34.83 -23.87 0.07
N ILE A 36 34.13 -23.03 0.84
CA ILE A 36 34.18 -21.56 0.73
C ILE A 36 34.80 -20.88 1.94
N TYR A 37 34.99 -21.64 3.03
CA TYR A 37 35.69 -21.12 4.21
C TYR A 37 37.12 -20.69 3.85
N GLY A 38 37.47 -19.44 4.17
CA GLY A 38 38.80 -18.88 3.90
C GLY A 38 39.02 -18.36 2.47
N LYS A 39 38.04 -18.49 1.57
CA LYS A 39 38.09 -17.84 0.26
C LYS A 39 37.69 -16.37 0.41
N GLN A 40 38.56 -15.45 0.00
CA GLN A 40 38.22 -14.02 -0.05
C GLN A 40 37.39 -13.76 -1.31
N GLY A 41 36.22 -13.14 -1.14
CA GLY A 41 35.48 -12.55 -2.25
C GLY A 41 36.13 -11.23 -2.66
N GLU A 42 35.91 -10.81 -3.90
CA GLU A 42 36.31 -9.46 -4.32
C GLU A 42 35.56 -8.41 -3.50
N PRO A 43 36.27 -7.42 -2.91
CA PRO A 43 35.61 -6.36 -2.17
C PRO A 43 34.78 -5.51 -3.13
N VAL A 44 33.47 -5.50 -2.92
CA VAL A 44 32.56 -4.58 -3.61
C VAL A 44 32.68 -3.21 -2.95
N GLU A 45 33.04 -2.20 -3.73
CA GLU A 45 32.99 -0.81 -3.28
C GLU A 45 31.54 -0.47 -2.90
N MET A 46 31.34 -0.06 -1.65
CA MET A 46 30.04 0.40 -1.20
C MET A 46 29.91 1.87 -1.58
N ALA A 47 28.90 2.21 -2.37
CA ALA A 47 28.55 3.60 -2.60
C ALA A 47 28.08 4.24 -1.28
N ASP A 48 28.64 5.41 -0.96
CA ASP A 48 28.11 6.27 0.08
C ASP A 48 26.77 6.84 -0.40
N PHE A 49 25.73 6.63 0.41
CA PHE A 49 24.38 7.12 0.14
C PHE A 49 23.69 7.37 1.47
N ASP A 50 23.13 8.57 1.61
CA ASP A 50 22.29 8.95 2.74
C ASP A 50 20.85 8.48 2.50
N PRO A 51 20.38 7.45 3.23
CA PRO A 51 19.00 6.99 3.08
C PRO A 51 18.02 8.03 3.61
N PRO A 52 16.83 8.14 3.01
CA PRO A 52 15.78 9.01 3.52
C PRO A 52 15.41 8.62 4.95
N GLU A 53 14.88 9.58 5.69
CA GLU A 53 14.44 9.32 7.06
C GLU A 53 13.31 8.29 7.08
N LEU A 54 13.42 7.32 7.98
CA LEU A 54 12.35 6.37 8.22
C LEU A 54 11.17 7.08 8.88
N LEU A 55 10.00 6.87 8.30
CA LEU A 55 8.71 7.15 8.92
C LEU A 55 8.43 6.12 10.03
N GLY A 56 8.98 6.33 11.23
CA GLY A 56 8.85 5.41 12.36
C GLY A 56 10.19 4.93 12.89
N SER A 57 10.16 3.89 13.73
CA SER A 57 11.32 3.39 14.48
C SER A 57 12.09 2.27 13.78
N ASN A 58 11.46 1.59 12.81
CA ASN A 58 12.02 0.46 12.09
C ASN A 58 11.40 0.36 10.67
N ILE A 59 11.89 -0.59 9.87
CA ILE A 59 11.45 -0.78 8.48
C ILE A 59 9.97 -1.18 8.38
N GLU A 60 9.47 -1.98 9.33
CA GLU A 60 8.07 -2.41 9.35
C GLU A 60 7.13 -1.21 9.57
N GLU A 61 7.41 -0.39 10.58
CA GLU A 61 6.68 0.87 10.83
C GLU A 61 6.77 1.82 9.63
N HIS A 62 7.93 1.89 8.96
CA HIS A 62 8.08 2.70 7.76
C HIS A 62 7.12 2.31 6.64
N PHE A 63 7.07 1.03 6.30
CA PHE A 63 6.15 0.55 5.26
C PHE A 63 4.68 0.65 5.69
N TYR A 64 4.38 0.39 6.96
CA TYR A 64 3.04 0.59 7.51
C TYR A 64 2.59 2.06 7.37
N ASN A 65 3.45 3.00 7.76
CA ASN A 65 3.16 4.43 7.70
C ASN A 65 3.04 4.94 6.26
N ILE A 66 3.92 4.51 5.35
CA ILE A 66 3.79 4.83 3.92
C ILE A 66 2.47 4.30 3.37
N GLY A 67 2.14 3.04 3.68
CA GLY A 67 0.89 2.42 3.25
C GLY A 67 -0.32 3.17 3.77
N GLY A 68 -0.29 3.54 5.05
CA GLY A 68 -1.33 4.36 5.69
C GLY A 68 -1.51 5.71 5.00
N LEU A 69 -0.42 6.45 4.76
CA LEU A 69 -0.47 7.76 4.09
C LEU A 69 -1.02 7.67 2.67
N ALA A 70 -0.60 6.65 1.91
CA ALA A 70 -1.08 6.43 0.54
C ALA A 70 -2.56 6.02 0.51
N ALA A 71 -3.01 5.20 1.48
CA ALA A 71 -4.37 4.70 1.54
C ALA A 71 -5.36 5.70 2.17
N GLN A 72 -4.89 6.62 3.03
CA GLN A 72 -5.73 7.49 3.85
C GLN A 72 -6.84 8.23 3.07
N PRO A 73 -6.58 8.84 1.89
CA PRO A 73 -7.62 9.54 1.15
C PRO A 73 -8.75 8.61 0.71
N TYR A 74 -8.40 7.40 0.26
CA TYR A 74 -9.36 6.40 -0.21
C TYR A 74 -10.09 5.71 0.95
N LEU A 75 -9.40 5.47 2.07
CA LEU A 75 -10.01 4.96 3.29
C LEU A 75 -11.09 5.91 3.80
N GLN A 76 -10.79 7.22 3.85
CA GLN A 76 -11.77 8.24 4.24
C GLN A 76 -12.99 8.24 3.30
N MET A 77 -12.78 8.17 1.98
CA MET A 77 -13.88 8.07 1.01
C MET A 77 -14.73 6.81 1.23
N ALA A 78 -14.09 5.67 1.47
CA ALA A 78 -14.77 4.39 1.70
C ALA A 78 -15.57 4.38 3.02
N GLU A 79 -15.02 4.93 4.10
CA GLU A 79 -15.70 5.06 5.39
C GLU A 79 -16.92 5.98 5.28
N GLN A 80 -16.77 7.14 4.64
CA GLN A 80 -17.88 8.06 4.38
C GLN A 80 -18.98 7.40 3.54
N PHE A 81 -18.59 6.68 2.49
CA PHE A 81 -19.51 5.95 1.64
C PHE A 81 -20.25 4.84 2.40
N ALA A 82 -19.56 4.09 3.26
CA ALA A 82 -20.15 3.03 4.09
C ALA A 82 -21.11 3.55 5.17
N GLN A 83 -20.97 4.81 5.59
CA GLN A 83 -21.87 5.45 6.56
C GLN A 83 -23.17 5.98 5.93
N ILE A 84 -23.27 6.03 4.60
CA ILE A 84 -24.51 6.40 3.91
C ILE A 84 -25.56 5.31 4.21
N HIS A 85 -26.68 5.69 4.80
CA HIS A 85 -27.73 4.78 5.27
C HIS A 85 -29.09 5.16 4.67
N GLY A 86 -30.05 4.23 4.76
CA GLY A 86 -31.22 4.08 3.89
C GLY A 86 -32.10 5.30 3.58
N ASN A 87 -32.11 6.35 4.39
CA ASN A 87 -32.86 7.59 4.09
C ASN A 87 -32.09 8.57 3.19
N SER A 88 -30.78 8.38 3.04
CA SER A 88 -29.88 9.21 2.24
C SER A 88 -29.77 8.76 0.79
N PHE A 89 -30.12 7.51 0.48
CA PHE A 89 -30.13 7.02 -0.89
C PHE A 89 -31.38 7.52 -1.64
N PRO A 90 -31.25 7.97 -2.89
CA PRO A 90 -32.42 8.14 -3.73
C PRO A 90 -33.14 6.80 -3.88
N LYS A 91 -34.47 6.83 -3.98
CA LYS A 91 -35.23 5.63 -4.32
C LYS A 91 -34.79 5.16 -5.70
N ILE A 92 -34.70 3.83 -5.88
CA ILE A 92 -34.48 3.23 -7.20
C ILE A 92 -35.57 3.78 -8.13
N PRO A 93 -35.21 4.35 -9.29
CA PRO A 93 -36.19 4.84 -10.25
C PRO A 93 -37.13 3.71 -10.67
N ALA A 94 -38.42 4.00 -10.81
CA ALA A 94 -39.37 3.03 -11.34
C ALA A 94 -38.95 2.58 -12.75
N GLN A 95 -39.24 1.32 -13.10
CA GLN A 95 -38.69 0.69 -14.31
C GLN A 95 -39.15 1.41 -15.59
N GLU A 96 -40.35 1.98 -15.58
CA GLU A 96 -40.90 2.83 -16.65
C GLU A 96 -40.13 4.15 -16.86
N LEU A 97 -39.36 4.59 -15.86
CA LEU A 97 -38.51 5.78 -15.95
C LEU A 97 -37.10 5.48 -16.45
N TRP A 98 -36.72 4.20 -16.56
CA TRP A 98 -35.39 3.79 -17.00
C TRP A 98 -35.16 4.20 -18.45
N LEU A 99 -34.09 4.95 -18.66
CA LEU A 99 -33.71 5.42 -19.98
C LEU A 99 -32.62 4.51 -20.56
N MET A 100 -33.02 3.63 -21.48
CA MET A 100 -32.12 2.70 -22.16
C MET A 100 -31.38 3.41 -23.31
N GLN A 101 -30.33 4.15 -22.96
CA GLN A 101 -29.50 4.88 -23.92
C GLN A 101 -28.01 4.75 -23.61
N SER A 102 -27.17 4.96 -24.63
CA SER A 102 -25.71 4.94 -24.45
C SER A 102 -25.19 6.20 -23.73
N GLY A 103 -24.30 5.96 -22.76
CA GLY A 103 -23.63 6.99 -21.95
C GLY A 103 -24.23 7.12 -20.56
N TRP A 104 -23.82 8.17 -19.84
CA TRP A 104 -24.24 8.40 -18.47
C TRP A 104 -25.55 9.18 -18.38
N THR A 105 -26.44 8.74 -17.50
CA THR A 105 -27.70 9.43 -17.18
C THR A 105 -27.79 9.58 -15.67
N ARG A 106 -27.93 10.82 -15.19
CA ARG A 106 -28.17 11.14 -13.77
C ARG A 106 -29.67 11.10 -13.50
N TYR A 107 -30.05 10.49 -12.37
CA TYR A 107 -31.41 10.47 -11.85
C TYR A 107 -31.43 11.23 -10.53
N ASP A 108 -32.20 12.31 -10.47
CA ASP A 108 -32.32 13.15 -9.29
C ASP A 108 -33.52 12.71 -8.42
N ARG A 109 -33.53 13.12 -7.15
CA ARG A 109 -34.56 12.70 -6.17
C ARG A 109 -35.96 13.21 -6.50
N ASP A 110 -36.06 14.29 -7.27
CA ASP A 110 -37.31 14.86 -7.77
C ASP A 110 -37.87 14.09 -8.98
N GLY A 111 -37.16 13.06 -9.46
CA GLY A 111 -37.51 12.27 -10.63
C GLY A 111 -37.06 12.91 -11.95
N SER A 112 -36.38 14.06 -11.91
CA SER A 112 -35.75 14.62 -13.09
C SER A 112 -34.54 13.77 -13.51
N ARG A 113 -34.20 13.86 -14.80
CA ARG A 113 -33.13 13.06 -15.40
C ARG A 113 -32.36 13.89 -16.40
N GLN A 114 -31.04 13.77 -16.34
CA GLN A 114 -30.15 14.52 -17.21
C GLN A 114 -29.10 13.59 -17.81
N ARG A 115 -28.91 13.70 -19.13
CA ARG A 115 -27.76 13.08 -19.78
C ARG A 115 -26.51 13.83 -19.38
N VAL A 116 -25.53 13.13 -18.84
CA VAL A 116 -24.24 13.68 -18.43
C VAL A 116 -23.12 13.01 -19.22
N ARG A 117 -22.00 13.72 -19.41
CA ARG A 117 -20.85 13.17 -20.13
C ARG A 117 -20.10 12.13 -19.29
N VAL A 118 -20.01 12.39 -17.99
CA VAL A 118 -19.30 11.63 -16.97
C VAL A 118 -19.94 11.98 -15.62
N PRO A 119 -19.90 11.10 -14.60
CA PRO A 119 -20.20 11.46 -13.22
C PRO A 119 -19.39 12.69 -12.78
N ALA A 120 -20.00 13.52 -11.96
CA ALA A 120 -19.38 14.76 -11.51
C ALA A 120 -18.26 14.48 -10.49
N ALA A 121 -17.24 15.34 -10.44
CA ALA A 121 -16.14 15.18 -9.48
C ALA A 121 -16.62 15.24 -8.02
N GLU A 122 -17.72 15.97 -7.77
CA GLU A 122 -18.39 16.07 -6.47
C GLU A 122 -19.13 14.79 -6.05
N ASP A 123 -19.37 13.85 -6.97
CA ASP A 123 -20.02 12.58 -6.63
C ASP A 123 -19.11 11.71 -5.73
N GLY A 124 -17.79 11.94 -5.77
CA GLY A 124 -16.80 11.36 -4.85
C GLY A 124 -16.53 9.87 -5.05
N VAL A 125 -17.55 9.03 -4.89
CA VAL A 125 -17.48 7.56 -4.97
C VAL A 125 -18.58 7.04 -5.89
N LEU A 126 -18.21 6.17 -6.82
CA LEU A 126 -19.13 5.50 -7.74
C LEU A 126 -18.98 3.98 -7.61
N VAL A 127 -20.12 3.27 -7.57
CA VAL A 127 -20.19 1.82 -7.68
C VAL A 127 -20.97 1.49 -8.94
N PHE A 128 -20.41 0.66 -9.80
CA PHE A 128 -21.07 0.18 -11.00
C PHE A 128 -20.77 -1.31 -11.20
N ASP A 129 -21.75 -2.02 -11.73
CA ASP A 129 -21.65 -3.41 -12.11
C ASP A 129 -21.51 -3.51 -13.63
N VAL A 130 -20.74 -4.47 -14.13
CA VAL A 130 -20.46 -4.65 -15.56
C VAL A 130 -20.73 -6.09 -15.95
N GLU A 131 -21.68 -6.27 -16.87
CA GLU A 131 -21.96 -7.54 -17.51
C GLU A 131 -21.09 -7.70 -18.77
N VAL A 132 -20.53 -8.89 -18.97
CA VAL A 132 -19.78 -9.28 -20.18
C VAL A 132 -20.47 -10.46 -20.85
N LEU A 133 -20.45 -10.51 -22.19
CA LEU A 133 -21.03 -11.59 -23.01
C LEU A 133 -20.13 -12.82 -23.09
#